data_AF-A0A6F9D6L6-F1
#
_entry.id   AF-A0A6F9D6L6-F1
#
_cell.length_a   1.000
_cell.length_b   1.000
_cell.length_c   1.000
_cell.angle_alpha   90.00
_cell.angle_beta   90.00
_cell.angle_gamma   90.00
#
_symmetry.space_group_name_H-M   'P 1'
#
loop_
_entity.id
_entity.type
_entity.pdbx_description
1 polymer ?
#
loop_
_entity_poly.entity_id
_entity_poly.type
_entity_poly.pdbx_seq_one_letter_code
_entity_poly.pdbx_strand_id
1 'polypeptide(L)'
;MFYYSFLAALFAASISIVLSTLSNDIPRFQTRLQTPGMSIQPRLNSRQSLSSDIKYTVSNADSRNVFVNQYEKFLYPYAAVNQTKAKNCTNQKPGVPSTFTGDNINTPCFFDKNSLGPCAVKPYGYDVGKPCILVKVNKIINWFPVGFTNLDNAVAASDSKAPPLRDVLTTRGVVYDPLIMYVACYGRKEADMVNLNGDTNQVSSATAYYPRSGGIEFKYYPYYGNNRDPNYRVPLVAVQFNNVTVSWPCFCP
;
A
#
# COMPACT_ATOMS: atom_id res chain seq x y z
N MET A 1 16.14 -45.93 18.02
CA MET A 1 16.92 -44.66 18.03
C MET A 1 17.69 -44.47 16.72
N PHE A 2 18.57 -45.40 16.33
CA PHE A 2 19.35 -45.32 15.07
C PHE A 2 18.52 -45.12 13.80
N TYR A 3 17.38 -45.80 13.66
CA TYR A 3 16.49 -45.65 12.50
C TYR A 3 16.01 -44.20 12.30
N TYR A 4 15.51 -43.55 13.35
CA TYR A 4 15.03 -42.17 13.27
C TYR A 4 16.17 -41.17 13.10
N SER A 5 17.34 -41.43 13.69
CA SER A 5 18.54 -40.61 13.46
C SER A 5 19.01 -40.65 12.00
N PHE A 6 19.00 -41.83 11.38
CA PHE A 6 19.35 -41.99 9.98
C PHE A 6 18.34 -41.29 9.05
N LEU A 7 17.04 -41.42 9.33
CA LEU A 7 15.98 -40.77 8.55
C LEU A 7 16.05 -39.24 8.68
N ALA A 8 16.31 -38.72 9.88
CA ALA A 8 16.53 -37.29 10.10
C ALA A 8 17.75 -36.77 9.32
N ALA A 9 18.83 -37.55 9.26
CA ALA A 9 20.02 -37.19 8.49
C ALA A 9 19.74 -37.13 6.98
N LEU A 10 19.01 -38.10 6.42
CA LEU A 10 18.59 -38.08 5.01
C LEU A 10 17.69 -36.89 4.69
N PHE A 11 16.77 -36.56 5.58
CA PHE A 11 15.90 -35.39 5.43
C PHE A 11 16.69 -34.07 5.49
N ALA A 12 17.65 -33.96 6.41
CA ALA A 12 18.51 -32.78 6.50
C ALA A 12 19.39 -32.64 5.24
N ALA A 13 19.91 -33.74 4.71
CA ALA A 13 20.69 -33.75 3.48
C ALA A 13 19.85 -33.32 2.27
N SER A 14 18.62 -33.83 2.13
CA SER A 14 17.74 -33.44 1.02
C SER A 14 17.34 -31.97 1.08
N ILE A 15 17.02 -31.44 2.27
CA ILE A 15 16.79 -30.00 2.46
C ILE A 15 18.04 -29.19 2.09
N SER A 16 19.23 -29.63 2.51
CA SER A 16 20.48 -28.90 2.24
C SER A 16 20.79 -28.81 0.75
N ILE A 17 20.54 -29.89 0.01
CA ILE A 17 20.65 -29.91 -1.46
C ILE A 17 19.63 -28.94 -2.09
N VAL A 18 18.38 -28.94 -1.63
CA VAL A 18 17.37 -28.02 -2.15
C VAL A 18 17.76 -26.56 -1.90
N LEU A 19 18.21 -26.25 -0.67
CA LEU A 19 18.64 -24.90 -0.30
C LEU A 19 19.86 -24.41 -1.08
N SER A 20 20.80 -25.28 -1.44
CA SER A 20 21.96 -24.90 -2.25
C SER A 20 21.61 -24.58 -3.71
N THR A 21 20.49 -25.10 -4.21
CA THR A 21 19.98 -24.75 -5.56
C THR A 21 19.17 -23.46 -5.59
N LEU A 22 18.84 -22.87 -4.43
CA LEU A 22 18.02 -21.67 -4.32
C LEU A 22 18.90 -20.44 -4.16
N SER A 23 18.57 -19.38 -4.89
CA SER A 23 19.21 -18.08 -4.66
C SER A 23 18.67 -17.45 -3.37
N ASN A 24 19.53 -16.74 -2.64
CA ASN A 24 19.10 -16.01 -1.44
C ASN A 24 18.37 -14.70 -1.76
N ASP A 25 18.51 -14.17 -2.98
CA ASP A 25 18.01 -12.82 -3.31
C ASP A 25 16.64 -12.82 -3.96
N ILE A 26 16.39 -13.79 -4.85
CA ILE A 26 15.16 -13.86 -5.65
C ILE A 26 14.50 -15.23 -5.52
N PRO A 27 13.16 -15.28 -5.40
CA PRO A 27 12.44 -16.54 -5.37
C PRO A 27 12.48 -17.20 -6.75
N ARG A 28 12.68 -18.52 -6.78
CA ARG A 28 12.74 -19.30 -8.03
C ARG A 28 11.44 -19.24 -8.84
N PHE A 29 10.29 -19.16 -8.16
CA PHE A 29 8.98 -19.10 -8.80
C PHE A 29 8.17 -17.91 -8.25
N GLN A 30 7.58 -17.13 -9.16
CA GLN A 30 6.73 -15.97 -8.83
C GLN A 30 5.35 -16.03 -9.51
N THR A 31 4.96 -17.17 -10.06
CA THR A 31 3.73 -17.34 -10.86
C THR A 31 2.44 -17.05 -10.08
N ARG A 32 2.47 -17.11 -8.75
CA ARG A 32 1.32 -16.82 -7.88
C ARG A 32 1.23 -15.36 -7.43
N LEU A 33 2.18 -14.50 -7.83
CA LEU A 33 2.32 -13.12 -7.37
C LEU A 33 2.34 -12.11 -8.53
N GLN A 34 1.72 -12.41 -9.68
CA GLN A 34 1.79 -11.53 -10.87
C GLN A 34 1.06 -10.20 -10.69
N THR A 35 -0.03 -10.19 -9.89
CA THR A 35 -0.80 -9.00 -9.58
C THR A 35 -0.61 -8.66 -8.09
N PRO A 36 -0.05 -7.50 -7.74
CA PRO A 36 0.08 -7.13 -6.34
C PRO A 36 -1.29 -6.91 -5.71
N GLY A 37 -1.49 -7.49 -4.54
CA GLY A 37 -2.60 -7.10 -3.68
C GLY A 37 -2.40 -5.72 -3.08
N MET A 38 -3.50 -5.10 -2.66
CA MET A 38 -3.49 -3.87 -1.88
C MET A 38 -3.81 -4.14 -0.42
N SER A 39 -3.31 -3.28 0.46
CA SER A 39 -3.62 -3.37 1.89
C SER A 39 -3.80 -1.98 2.47
N ILE A 40 -4.77 -1.87 3.36
CA ILE A 40 -5.07 -0.67 4.12
C ILE A 40 -4.43 -0.73 5.51
N GLN A 41 -4.12 0.43 6.09
CA GLN A 41 -3.71 0.63 7.47
C GLN A 41 -4.50 1.82 8.06
N PRO A 42 -4.76 1.86 9.38
CA PRO A 42 -4.24 0.96 10.41
C PRO A 42 -5.05 -0.34 10.49
N ARG A 43 -4.37 -1.49 10.53
CA ARG A 43 -4.99 -2.79 10.85
C ARG A 43 -4.75 -3.15 12.30
N LEU A 44 -5.82 -3.48 13.01
CA LEU A 44 -5.74 -4.05 14.34
C LEU A 44 -5.31 -5.52 14.26
N ASN A 45 -4.73 -6.02 15.34
CA ASN A 45 -4.37 -7.43 15.42
C ASN A 45 -5.62 -8.31 15.64
N SER A 46 -5.49 -9.61 15.39
CA SER A 46 -6.60 -10.57 15.54
C SER A 46 -7.16 -10.67 16.96
N ARG A 47 -6.42 -10.21 17.97
CA ARG A 47 -6.88 -10.15 19.37
C ARG A 47 -7.78 -8.94 19.63
N GLN A 48 -7.61 -7.85 18.88
CA GLN A 48 -8.33 -6.60 19.03
C GLN A 48 -9.51 -6.49 18.06
N SER A 49 -9.43 -7.10 16.88
CA SER A 49 -10.53 -7.17 15.93
C SER A 49 -10.44 -8.41 15.05
N LEU A 50 -11.56 -9.09 14.88
CA LEU A 50 -11.72 -10.21 13.94
C LEU A 50 -11.92 -9.72 12.50
N SER A 51 -12.33 -8.46 12.31
CA SER A 51 -12.54 -7.84 10.99
C SER A 51 -11.51 -6.74 10.70
N SER A 52 -11.26 -6.48 9.42
CA SER A 52 -10.46 -5.33 8.97
C SER A 52 -11.22 -4.01 9.03
N ASP A 53 -12.31 -3.96 9.80
CA ASP A 53 -13.17 -2.77 9.91
C ASP A 53 -12.53 -1.75 10.85
N ILE A 54 -12.66 -0.48 10.49
CA ILE A 54 -12.29 0.64 11.36
C ILE A 54 -13.57 1.15 12.02
N LYS A 55 -13.76 0.81 13.31
CA LYS A 55 -14.92 1.22 14.10
C LYS A 55 -14.43 1.90 15.37
N TYR A 56 -14.75 3.18 15.52
CA TYR A 56 -14.40 3.96 16.69
C TYR A 56 -15.48 5.01 16.95
N THR A 57 -15.52 5.51 18.18
CA THR A 57 -16.44 6.58 18.57
C THR A 57 -15.63 7.85 18.78
N VAL A 58 -16.02 8.95 18.13
CA VAL A 58 -15.28 10.23 18.22
C VAL A 58 -15.17 10.73 19.66
N SER A 59 -16.26 10.62 20.43
CA SER A 59 -16.30 11.02 21.85
C SER A 59 -15.44 10.16 22.77
N ASN A 60 -15.21 8.89 22.44
CA ASN A 60 -14.42 7.98 23.27
C ASN A 60 -12.96 7.98 22.82
N ALA A 61 -12.11 8.68 23.60
CA ALA A 61 -10.68 8.80 23.34
C ALA A 61 -9.96 7.45 23.28
N ASP A 62 -10.31 6.50 24.14
CA ASP A 62 -9.65 5.18 24.16
C ASP A 62 -9.88 4.42 22.86
N SER A 63 -11.12 4.42 22.37
CA SER A 63 -11.48 3.77 21.10
C SER A 63 -10.70 4.32 19.91
N ARG A 64 -10.45 5.65 19.88
CA ARG A 64 -9.64 6.31 18.86
C ARG A 64 -8.16 5.99 19.01
N ASN A 65 -7.65 6.06 20.24
CA ASN A 65 -6.24 5.90 20.54
C ASN A 65 -5.70 4.54 20.10
N VAL A 66 -6.52 3.49 20.09
CA VAL A 66 -6.12 2.18 19.52
C VAL A 66 -5.68 2.32 18.05
N PHE A 67 -6.47 3.01 17.22
CA PHE A 67 -6.15 3.21 15.80
C PHE A 67 -5.03 4.22 15.61
N VAL A 68 -5.02 5.33 16.36
CA VAL A 68 -3.99 6.37 16.29
C VAL A 68 -2.61 5.79 16.63
N ASN A 69 -2.52 4.96 17.68
CA ASN A 69 -1.27 4.32 18.08
C ASN A 69 -0.79 3.30 17.05
N GLN A 70 -1.70 2.52 16.47
CA GLN A 70 -1.35 1.57 15.41
C GLN A 70 -0.88 2.29 14.13
N TYR A 71 -1.50 3.42 13.80
CA TYR A 71 -1.11 4.28 12.69
C TYR A 71 0.29 4.89 12.92
N GLU A 72 0.54 5.41 14.12
CA GLU A 72 1.83 5.97 14.51
C GLU A 72 2.94 4.92 14.47
N LYS A 73 2.68 3.72 14.99
CA LYS A 73 3.61 2.58 14.92
C LYS A 73 3.93 2.21 13.47
N PHE A 74 2.93 2.27 12.57
CA PHE A 74 3.13 2.00 11.15
C PHE A 74 3.98 3.08 10.46
N LEU A 75 3.77 4.36 10.81
CA LEU A 75 4.52 5.48 10.22
C LEU A 75 5.90 5.72 10.84
N TYR A 76 6.21 5.14 12.00
CA TYR A 76 7.52 5.24 12.64
C TYR A 76 8.73 5.02 11.69
N PRO A 77 8.78 3.94 10.87
CA PRO A 77 9.89 3.73 9.93
C PRO A 77 9.94 4.70 8.73
N TYR A 78 8.91 5.54 8.54
CA TYR A 78 8.84 6.57 7.49
C TYR A 78 9.27 7.95 7.98
N ALA A 79 9.63 8.11 9.25
CA ALA A 79 10.24 9.36 9.72
C ALA A 79 11.59 9.60 9.02
N ALA A 80 11.91 10.86 8.71
CA ALA A 80 13.14 11.21 7.99
C ALA A 80 14.40 10.70 8.72
N VAL A 81 14.40 10.79 10.06
CA VAL A 81 15.46 10.29 10.94
C VAL A 81 15.68 8.77 10.83
N ASN A 82 14.67 8.02 10.39
CA ASN A 82 14.70 6.55 10.25
C ASN A 82 14.95 6.10 8.81
N GLN A 83 15.11 7.03 7.86
CA GLN A 83 15.35 6.78 6.44
C GLN A 83 16.72 7.31 5.98
N THR A 84 17.74 7.26 6.85
CA THR A 84 19.10 7.79 6.55
C THR A 84 19.83 7.07 5.41
N LYS A 85 19.43 5.84 5.10
CA LYS A 85 20.01 5.00 4.03
C LYS A 85 19.21 5.08 2.72
N ALA A 86 18.26 6.01 2.60
CA ALA A 86 17.48 6.21 1.39
C ALA A 86 18.02 7.41 0.60
N LYS A 87 17.99 7.34 -0.73
CA LYS A 87 18.40 8.43 -1.63
C LYS A 87 17.20 9.24 -2.11
N ASN A 88 17.44 10.49 -2.49
CA ASN A 88 16.41 11.28 -3.16
C ASN A 88 16.31 10.86 -4.64
N CYS A 89 15.09 10.55 -5.10
CA CYS A 89 14.83 9.97 -6.42
C CYS A 89 14.05 10.88 -7.38
N THR A 90 14.00 12.20 -7.13
CA THR A 90 13.22 13.15 -7.96
C THR A 90 13.53 13.07 -9.45
N ASN A 91 14.76 12.72 -9.82
CA ASN A 91 15.22 12.69 -11.22
C ASN A 91 15.37 11.26 -11.79
N GLN A 92 14.92 10.24 -11.08
CA GLN A 92 15.14 8.85 -11.51
C GLN A 92 14.13 8.49 -12.60
N LYS A 93 14.62 8.10 -13.79
CA LYS A 93 13.79 7.58 -14.88
C LYS A 93 13.09 6.29 -14.41
N PRO A 94 11.74 6.23 -14.36
CA PRO A 94 11.04 5.02 -13.99
C PRO A 94 11.30 3.90 -15.00
N GLY A 95 11.35 2.65 -14.53
CA GLY A 95 11.46 1.49 -15.42
C GLY A 95 12.88 1.13 -15.89
N VAL A 96 13.93 1.81 -15.42
CA VAL A 96 15.31 1.35 -15.64
C VAL A 96 15.72 0.45 -14.48
N PRO A 97 15.89 -0.86 -14.69
CA PRO A 97 16.39 -1.74 -13.64
C PRO A 97 17.81 -1.33 -13.28
N SER A 98 18.07 -1.11 -11.99
CA SER A 98 19.43 -1.03 -11.47
C SER A 98 20.18 -2.31 -11.83
N THR A 99 21.25 -2.21 -12.60
CA THR A 99 22.17 -3.33 -12.85
C THR A 99 23.04 -3.52 -11.61
N PHE A 100 22.73 -4.54 -10.81
CA PHE A 100 23.57 -4.91 -9.67
C PHE A 100 24.68 -5.83 -10.14
N THR A 101 25.92 -5.34 -10.13
CA THR A 101 27.12 -6.17 -10.30
C THR A 101 27.61 -6.62 -8.92
N GLY A 102 27.57 -7.91 -8.59
CA GLY A 102 28.02 -8.46 -7.30
C GLY A 102 27.05 -8.23 -6.12
N ASP A 103 27.56 -8.22 -4.89
CA ASP A 103 26.82 -8.10 -3.61
C ASP A 103 26.31 -6.67 -3.31
N ASN A 104 26.19 -5.82 -4.32
CA ASN A 104 25.85 -4.42 -4.12
C ASN A 104 24.41 -4.25 -3.62
N ILE A 105 24.28 -3.63 -2.44
CA ILE A 105 23.00 -3.26 -1.83
C ILE A 105 22.40 -2.06 -2.59
N ASN A 106 21.11 -2.15 -2.93
CA ASN A 106 20.36 -1.04 -3.50
C ASN A 106 20.17 0.07 -2.48
N THR A 107 20.30 1.31 -2.93
CA THR A 107 19.87 2.47 -2.15
C THR A 107 18.44 2.82 -2.55
N PRO A 108 17.43 2.58 -1.70
CA PRO A 108 16.03 2.80 -2.02
C PRO A 108 15.70 4.29 -2.07
N CYS A 109 14.57 4.60 -2.69
CA CYS A 109 14.05 5.96 -2.72
C CYS A 109 13.47 6.38 -1.39
N PHE A 110 13.81 7.60 -0.97
CA PHE A 110 13.25 8.25 0.20
C PHE A 110 11.77 8.54 -0.03
N PHE A 111 10.92 8.12 0.90
CA PHE A 111 9.51 8.48 0.91
C PHE A 111 9.28 9.63 1.88
N ASP A 112 8.81 10.77 1.36
CA ASP A 112 8.49 11.93 2.19
C ASP A 112 7.15 11.72 2.91
N LYS A 113 7.20 11.58 4.24
CA LYS A 113 6.01 11.50 5.09
C LYS A 113 5.11 12.75 4.95
N ASN A 114 5.68 13.93 4.69
CA ASN A 114 4.91 15.17 4.58
C ASN A 114 4.02 15.20 3.34
N SER A 115 4.32 14.37 2.34
CA SER A 115 3.47 14.18 1.15
C SER A 115 2.07 13.66 1.50
N LEU A 116 1.89 13.05 2.68
CA LEU A 116 0.60 12.58 3.20
C LEU A 116 -0.29 13.72 3.72
N GLY A 117 0.17 14.98 3.67
CA GLY A 117 -0.61 16.16 4.03
C GLY A 117 -1.14 16.10 5.46
N PRO A 118 -2.44 16.37 5.71
CA PRO A 118 -3.02 16.35 7.05
C PRO A 118 -2.99 14.95 7.70
N CYS A 119 -2.88 13.89 6.91
CA CYS A 119 -2.75 12.52 7.41
C CYS A 119 -1.33 12.17 7.90
N ALA A 120 -0.35 13.08 7.76
CA ALA A 120 0.98 12.90 8.34
C ALA A 120 1.04 13.24 9.84
N VAL A 121 0.06 14.02 10.34
CA VAL A 121 0.07 14.64 11.67
C VAL A 121 -0.92 13.92 12.59
N LYS A 122 -0.46 13.55 13.79
CA LYS A 122 -1.31 12.97 14.85
C LYS A 122 -2.36 14.01 15.27
N PRO A 123 -3.65 13.66 15.42
CA PRO A 123 -4.25 12.32 15.52
C PRO A 123 -4.84 11.76 14.21
N TYR A 124 -4.31 12.15 13.05
CA TYR A 124 -4.64 11.58 11.73
C TYR A 124 -6.14 11.68 11.37
N GLY A 125 -6.79 12.75 11.82
CA GLY A 125 -8.21 13.07 11.54
C GLY A 125 -9.24 12.25 12.33
N TYR A 126 -8.79 11.33 13.21
CA TYR A 126 -9.71 10.53 14.02
C TYR A 126 -10.48 11.38 15.06
N ASP A 127 -9.91 12.49 15.52
CA ASP A 127 -10.50 13.43 16.48
C ASP A 127 -11.69 14.22 15.96
N VAL A 128 -11.65 14.60 14.69
CA VAL A 128 -12.71 15.36 14.03
C VAL A 128 -13.73 14.47 13.30
N GLY A 129 -13.60 13.14 13.44
CA GLY A 129 -14.45 12.18 12.72
C GLY A 129 -14.15 12.08 11.22
N LYS A 130 -12.96 12.50 10.79
CA LYS A 130 -12.48 12.44 9.40
C LYS A 130 -11.26 11.51 9.31
N PRO A 131 -11.43 10.20 9.51
CA PRO A 131 -10.31 9.28 9.67
C PRO A 131 -9.47 9.19 8.40
N CYS A 132 -8.16 9.21 8.57
CA CYS A 132 -7.21 8.88 7.52
C CYS A 132 -6.89 7.38 7.53
N ILE A 133 -6.92 6.76 6.36
CA ILE A 133 -6.34 5.43 6.13
C ILE A 133 -5.12 5.55 5.22
N LEU A 134 -4.19 4.60 5.33
CA LEU A 134 -3.05 4.48 4.42
C LEU A 134 -3.26 3.27 3.54
N VAL A 135 -3.15 3.47 2.23
CA VAL A 135 -3.16 2.42 1.23
C VAL A 135 -1.72 2.15 0.80
N LYS A 136 -1.34 0.88 0.77
CA LYS A 136 -0.06 0.41 0.24
C LYS A 136 -0.27 -0.80 -0.66
N VAL A 137 0.61 -0.91 -1.65
CA VAL A 137 0.65 -2.06 -2.57
C VAL A 137 1.66 -3.08 -2.08
N ASN A 138 1.35 -4.38 -2.21
CA ASN A 138 2.23 -5.45 -1.77
C ASN A 138 3.56 -5.44 -2.53
N LYS A 139 4.65 -5.67 -1.82
CA LYS A 139 6.00 -5.75 -2.42
C LYS A 139 6.15 -7.05 -3.21
N ILE A 140 6.42 -6.93 -4.51
CA ILE A 140 6.82 -8.05 -5.36
C ILE A 140 8.22 -7.74 -5.91
N ILE A 141 9.11 -8.73 -5.84
CA ILE A 141 10.50 -8.58 -6.28
C ILE A 141 10.54 -8.49 -7.82
N ASN A 142 11.26 -7.49 -8.35
CA ASN A 142 11.39 -7.19 -9.78
C ASN A 142 10.08 -6.85 -10.50
N TRP A 143 9.04 -6.48 -9.76
CA TRP A 143 7.77 -6.03 -10.34
C TRP A 143 7.80 -4.53 -10.62
N PHE A 144 7.28 -4.16 -11.78
CA PHE A 144 7.11 -2.78 -12.21
C PHE A 144 5.64 -2.50 -12.54
N PRO A 145 5.08 -1.38 -12.04
CA PRO A 145 3.76 -0.93 -12.48
C PRO A 145 3.81 -0.48 -13.94
N VAL A 146 2.69 -0.64 -14.63
CA VAL A 146 2.51 -0.20 -16.02
C VAL A 146 1.31 0.74 -16.05
N GLY A 147 1.51 1.94 -16.59
CA GLY A 147 0.45 2.93 -16.79
C GLY A 147 -0.44 2.58 -17.97
N PHE A 148 -1.65 3.12 -17.98
CA PHE A 148 -2.58 2.97 -19.10
C PHE A 148 -2.15 3.84 -20.29
N THR A 149 -2.10 3.26 -21.49
CA THR A 149 -1.83 4.02 -22.72
C THR A 149 -3.03 4.82 -23.19
N ASN A 150 -4.24 4.34 -22.88
CA ASN A 150 -5.50 5.00 -23.17
C ASN A 150 -6.41 4.94 -21.92
N LEU A 151 -6.90 6.10 -21.48
CA LEU A 151 -7.78 6.26 -20.31
C LEU A 151 -9.17 5.64 -20.52
N ASP A 152 -9.64 5.51 -21.75
CA ASP A 152 -10.92 4.86 -22.05
C ASP A 152 -10.85 3.34 -21.83
N ASN A 153 -9.65 2.76 -21.94
CA ASN A 153 -9.37 1.36 -21.60
C ASN A 153 -9.01 1.17 -20.12
N ALA A 154 -8.88 2.26 -19.34
CA ALA A 154 -8.63 2.22 -17.90
C ALA A 154 -9.94 2.01 -17.12
N VAL A 155 -10.72 1.04 -17.59
CA VAL A 155 -11.94 0.55 -16.96
C VAL A 155 -11.62 -0.66 -16.09
N ALA A 156 -12.38 -0.79 -15.02
CA ALA A 156 -12.33 -1.95 -14.15
C ALA A 156 -12.54 -3.24 -14.97
N ALA A 157 -11.87 -4.33 -14.60
CA ALA A 157 -12.17 -5.65 -15.18
C ALA A 157 -13.69 -5.94 -15.11
N SER A 158 -14.23 -6.78 -15.99
CA SER A 158 -15.68 -7.03 -16.12
C SER A 158 -16.41 -7.29 -14.80
N ASP A 159 -15.71 -7.84 -13.81
CA ASP A 159 -16.26 -8.24 -12.51
C ASP A 159 -16.04 -7.17 -11.41
N SER A 160 -15.30 -6.11 -11.73
CA SER A 160 -14.98 -5.03 -10.81
C SER A 160 -15.95 -3.86 -11.00
N LYS A 161 -16.65 -3.48 -9.93
CA LYS A 161 -17.55 -2.30 -9.92
C LYS A 161 -16.80 -0.98 -9.76
N ALA A 162 -15.51 -0.94 -10.10
CA ALA A 162 -14.72 0.28 -9.92
C ALA A 162 -15.11 1.31 -10.98
N PRO A 163 -15.20 2.60 -10.61
CA PRO A 163 -15.44 3.66 -11.57
C PRO A 163 -14.26 3.78 -12.56
N PRO A 164 -14.50 4.22 -13.79
CA PRO A 164 -13.44 4.48 -14.77
C PRO A 164 -12.41 5.47 -14.21
N LEU A 165 -11.12 5.21 -14.46
CA LEU A 165 -10.05 6.07 -13.95
C LEU A 165 -10.19 7.54 -14.39
N ARG A 166 -10.66 7.77 -15.61
CA ARG A 166 -10.91 9.12 -16.16
C ARG A 166 -11.89 9.91 -15.29
N ASP A 167 -12.97 9.28 -14.83
CA ASP A 167 -14.00 9.93 -14.04
C ASP A 167 -13.48 10.24 -12.63
N VAL A 168 -12.66 9.33 -12.09
CA VAL A 168 -11.93 9.53 -10.83
C VAL A 168 -11.00 10.75 -10.90
N LEU A 169 -10.20 10.85 -11.95
CA LEU A 169 -9.23 11.94 -12.11
C LEU A 169 -9.92 13.29 -12.36
N THR A 170 -10.96 13.31 -13.19
CA THR A 170 -11.77 14.51 -13.46
C THR A 170 -12.41 15.03 -12.18
N THR A 171 -13.01 14.15 -11.37
CA THR A 171 -13.64 14.52 -10.09
C THR A 171 -12.64 15.12 -9.11
N ARG A 172 -11.38 14.65 -9.14
CA ARG A 172 -10.30 15.15 -8.29
C ARG A 172 -9.60 16.40 -8.84
N GLY A 173 -9.86 16.78 -10.08
CA GLY A 173 -9.12 17.84 -10.77
C GLY A 173 -7.63 17.53 -10.94
N VAL A 174 -7.28 16.25 -11.14
CA VAL A 174 -5.89 15.78 -11.31
C VAL A 174 -5.63 15.43 -12.77
N VAL A 175 -4.53 15.95 -13.32
CA VAL A 175 -4.08 15.61 -14.67
C VAL A 175 -3.45 14.21 -14.66
N TYR A 176 -3.79 13.41 -15.68
CA TYR A 176 -3.23 12.06 -15.85
C TYR A 176 -1.72 12.10 -16.12
N ASP A 177 -0.99 11.24 -15.42
CA ASP A 177 0.44 10.98 -15.58
C ASP A 177 0.66 9.46 -15.73
N PRO A 178 1.28 8.99 -16.83
CA PRO A 178 1.53 7.56 -17.05
C PRO A 178 2.56 6.95 -16.09
N LEU A 179 3.27 7.76 -15.31
CA LEU A 179 4.29 7.33 -14.33
C LEU A 179 3.72 7.28 -12.90
N ILE A 180 2.39 7.35 -12.75
CA ILE A 180 1.70 7.30 -11.47
C ILE A 180 0.66 6.17 -11.47
N MET A 181 0.69 5.37 -10.40
CA MET A 181 -0.32 4.35 -10.12
C MET A 181 -1.37 4.96 -9.20
N TYR A 182 -2.52 5.30 -9.75
CA TYR A 182 -3.61 5.96 -9.01
C TYR A 182 -4.38 4.98 -8.12
N VAL A 183 -4.82 5.46 -6.96
CA VAL A 183 -5.66 4.73 -6.01
C VAL A 183 -7.05 5.36 -5.97
N ALA A 184 -8.10 4.55 -5.99
CA ALA A 184 -9.48 5.00 -5.88
C ALA A 184 -10.28 4.18 -4.86
N CYS A 185 -10.93 4.88 -3.94
CA CYS A 185 -11.92 4.33 -3.03
C CYS A 185 -13.33 4.73 -3.47
N TYR A 186 -14.26 3.79 -3.39
CA TYR A 186 -15.66 3.96 -3.79
C TYR A 186 -16.54 3.02 -2.95
N GLY A 187 -17.81 3.37 -2.79
CA GLY A 187 -18.78 2.54 -2.07
C GLY A 187 -19.08 1.24 -2.83
N ARG A 188 -19.22 0.11 -2.12
CA ARG A 188 -19.50 -1.20 -2.76
C ARG A 188 -20.97 -1.33 -3.18
N LYS A 189 -21.88 -0.81 -2.36
CA LYS A 189 -23.32 -0.75 -2.62
C LYS A 189 -23.75 0.71 -2.76
N GLU A 190 -24.90 0.95 -3.37
CA GLU A 190 -25.47 2.30 -3.51
C GLU A 190 -25.63 2.99 -2.14
N ALA A 191 -26.06 2.26 -1.10
CA ALA A 191 -26.12 2.79 0.26
C ALA A 191 -24.75 3.26 0.78
N ASP A 192 -23.68 2.52 0.48
CA ASP A 192 -22.32 2.88 0.88
C ASP A 192 -21.82 4.10 0.08
N MET A 193 -22.21 4.23 -1.20
CA MET A 193 -21.91 5.40 -2.03
C MET A 193 -22.56 6.65 -1.46
N VAL A 194 -23.85 6.58 -1.10
CA VAL A 194 -24.57 7.69 -0.46
C VAL A 194 -23.92 8.05 0.88
N ASN A 195 -23.50 7.07 1.67
CA ASN A 195 -22.83 7.32 2.95
C ASN A 195 -21.42 7.91 2.82
N LEU A 196 -20.74 7.65 1.70
CA LEU A 196 -19.39 8.16 1.43
C LEU A 196 -19.41 9.53 0.73
N ASN A 197 -20.41 9.75 -0.11
CA ASN A 197 -20.43 10.83 -1.11
C ASN A 197 -21.59 11.81 -0.89
N GLY A 198 -22.57 11.45 -0.06
CA GLY A 198 -23.85 12.17 0.04
C GLY A 198 -24.76 11.97 -1.18
N ASP A 199 -24.37 11.13 -2.14
CA ASP A 199 -25.06 10.88 -3.40
C ASP A 199 -24.72 9.48 -3.95
N THR A 200 -25.44 9.03 -4.97
CA THR A 200 -25.28 7.73 -5.65
C THR A 200 -24.11 7.67 -6.63
N ASN A 201 -23.41 8.80 -6.85
CA ASN A 201 -22.19 8.83 -7.65
C ASN A 201 -21.14 7.84 -7.11
N GLN A 202 -20.50 7.08 -7.99
CA GLN A 202 -19.50 6.08 -7.57
C GLN A 202 -18.21 6.73 -7.05
N VAL A 203 -17.84 7.92 -7.55
CA VAL A 203 -16.63 8.64 -7.16
C VAL A 203 -16.95 9.70 -6.11
N SER A 204 -16.26 9.65 -4.97
CA SER A 204 -16.38 10.64 -3.90
C SER A 204 -15.63 11.93 -4.21
N SER A 205 -16.33 13.06 -4.24
CA SER A 205 -15.69 14.40 -4.17
C SER A 205 -15.28 14.78 -2.74
N ALA A 206 -15.89 14.13 -1.73
CA ALA A 206 -15.60 14.38 -0.31
C ALA A 206 -14.38 13.60 0.20
N THR A 207 -13.91 12.60 -0.52
CA THR A 207 -12.70 11.83 -0.15
C THR A 207 -11.46 12.53 -0.68
N ALA A 208 -10.55 12.92 0.22
CA ALA A 208 -9.28 13.54 -0.14
C ALA A 208 -8.17 12.48 -0.20
N TYR A 209 -7.23 12.65 -1.13
CA TYR A 209 -6.11 11.74 -1.34
C TYR A 209 -4.80 12.50 -1.20
N TYR A 210 -3.82 11.87 -0.55
CA TYR A 210 -2.49 12.44 -0.34
C TYR A 210 -1.40 11.41 -0.69
N PRO A 211 -0.38 11.75 -1.49
CA PRO A 211 -0.13 13.04 -2.13
C PRO A 211 -1.26 13.50 -3.04
N ARG A 212 -1.30 14.79 -3.40
CA ARG A 212 -2.41 15.39 -4.17
C ARG A 212 -2.67 14.70 -5.51
N SER A 213 -1.65 14.03 -6.08
CA SER A 213 -1.81 13.17 -7.25
C SER A 213 -2.75 11.99 -7.01
N GLY A 214 -2.97 11.58 -5.76
CA GLY A 214 -3.81 10.45 -5.37
C GLY A 214 -3.27 9.10 -5.85
N GLY A 215 -1.95 8.99 -6.01
CA GLY A 215 -1.29 7.81 -6.54
C GLY A 215 0.16 7.68 -6.12
N ILE A 216 0.74 6.55 -6.51
CA ILE A 216 2.11 6.15 -6.21
C ILE A 216 2.97 6.35 -7.46
N GLU A 217 4.02 7.14 -7.34
CA GLU A 217 4.98 7.35 -8.43
C GLU A 217 5.80 6.08 -8.73
N PHE A 218 6.08 5.82 -10.01
CA PHE A 218 6.80 4.62 -10.44
C PHE A 218 8.28 4.63 -10.02
N LYS A 219 8.84 5.80 -9.63
CA LYS A 219 10.24 5.93 -9.16
C LYS A 219 10.59 5.03 -7.97
N TYR A 220 9.60 4.64 -7.18
CA TYR A 220 9.80 3.72 -6.05
C TYR A 220 9.95 2.26 -6.49
N TYR A 221 9.65 1.92 -7.75
CA TYR A 221 9.72 0.56 -8.28
C TYR A 221 10.92 0.39 -9.23
N PRO A 222 11.54 -0.80 -9.23
CA PRO A 222 11.06 -2.05 -8.64
C PRO A 222 11.64 -2.28 -7.23
N TYR A 223 11.06 -3.25 -6.52
CA TYR A 223 11.64 -3.75 -5.28
C TYR A 223 12.59 -4.92 -5.56
N TYR A 224 13.77 -4.94 -4.93
CA TYR A 224 14.82 -5.95 -5.19
C TYR A 224 14.94 -7.05 -4.12
N GLY A 225 14.01 -7.12 -3.17
CA GLY A 225 14.06 -8.11 -2.09
C GLY A 225 14.74 -7.56 -0.83
N ASN A 226 14.54 -8.23 0.30
CA ASN A 226 14.99 -7.71 1.59
C ASN A 226 16.51 -7.78 1.76
N ASN A 227 17.17 -8.72 1.09
CA ASN A 227 18.62 -8.88 1.14
C ASN A 227 19.32 -7.77 0.34
N ARG A 228 18.79 -7.42 -0.84
CA ARG A 228 19.35 -6.36 -1.68
C ARG A 228 18.82 -4.97 -1.35
N ASP A 229 17.65 -4.86 -0.73
CA ASP A 229 17.04 -3.58 -0.39
C ASP A 229 16.42 -3.58 1.03
N PRO A 230 17.24 -3.77 2.07
CA PRO A 230 16.77 -3.91 3.46
C PRO A 230 16.12 -2.64 4.01
N ASN A 231 16.47 -1.48 3.45
CA ASN A 231 15.95 -0.19 3.88
C ASN A 231 14.78 0.29 3.03
N TYR A 232 14.34 -0.50 2.05
CA TYR A 232 13.21 -0.15 1.20
C TYR A 232 11.97 0.16 2.02
N ARG A 233 11.30 1.25 1.63
CA ARG A 233 10.01 1.67 2.19
C ARG A 233 8.99 1.68 1.08
N VAL A 234 7.85 1.04 1.32
CA VAL A 234 6.77 0.98 0.33
C VAL A 234 6.14 2.37 0.27
N PRO A 235 5.99 2.98 -0.91
CA PRO A 235 5.28 4.25 -1.02
C PRO A 235 3.83 4.12 -0.55
N LEU A 236 3.32 5.18 0.06
CA LEU A 236 2.02 5.22 0.69
C LEU A 236 1.12 6.26 0.01
N VAL A 237 -0.18 5.97 -0.03
CA VAL A 237 -1.22 6.96 -0.33
C VAL A 237 -2.13 7.04 0.88
N ALA A 238 -2.28 8.23 1.47
CA ALA A 238 -3.31 8.47 2.47
C ALA A 238 -4.64 8.81 1.79
N VAL A 239 -5.72 8.27 2.35
CA VAL A 239 -7.08 8.56 1.96
C VAL A 239 -7.81 9.07 3.18
N GLN A 240 -8.35 10.29 3.10
CA GLN A 240 -9.09 10.92 4.17
C GLN A 240 -10.56 11.01 3.80
N PHE A 241 -11.41 10.43 4.63
CA PHE A 241 -12.85 10.47 4.42
C PHE A 241 -13.45 11.65 5.18
N ASN A 242 -13.89 12.69 4.47
CA ASN A 242 -14.37 13.92 5.12
C ASN A 242 -15.86 13.92 5.45
N ASN A 243 -16.65 13.03 4.84
CA ASN A 243 -18.10 13.05 4.93
C ASN A 243 -18.68 11.64 5.11
N VAL A 244 -18.22 10.93 6.15
CA VAL A 244 -18.77 9.60 6.47
C VAL A 244 -19.93 9.76 7.44
N THR A 245 -21.10 9.23 7.08
CA THR A 245 -22.24 9.15 8.01
C THR A 245 -21.97 8.07 9.08
N VAL A 246 -22.21 8.41 10.35
CA VAL A 246 -21.59 7.82 11.56
C VAL A 246 -22.07 6.39 11.92
N SER A 247 -22.39 5.52 10.97
CA SER A 247 -22.91 4.17 11.29
C SER A 247 -22.62 3.02 10.31
N TRP A 248 -21.88 3.21 9.21
CA TRP A 248 -21.74 2.17 8.16
C TRP A 248 -20.29 1.95 7.66
N PRO A 249 -19.94 0.70 7.25
CA PRO A 249 -18.58 0.35 6.84
C PRO A 249 -18.23 0.91 5.45
N CYS A 250 -17.08 1.57 5.33
CA CYS A 250 -16.48 1.98 4.06
C CYS A 250 -15.47 0.94 3.58
N PHE A 251 -15.42 0.66 2.27
CA PHE A 251 -14.51 -0.32 1.68
C PHE A 251 -13.61 0.34 0.63
N CYS A 252 -12.31 0.05 0.66
CA CYS A 252 -11.39 0.35 -0.44
C CYS A 252 -10.86 -1.00 -0.95
N PRO A 253 -11.35 -1.49 -2.10
CA PRO A 253 -10.79 -2.68 -2.74
C PRO A 253 -9.36 -2.44 -3.22
#